data_AF-A0A3B8HLC3-F1
#
_entry.id   AF-A0A3B8HLC3-F1
#
_cell.length_a   1.000
_cell.length_b   1.000
_cell.length_c   1.000
_cell.angle_alpha   90.00
_cell.angle_beta   90.00
_cell.angle_gamma   90.00
#
_symmetry.space_group_name_H-M   'P 1'
#
loop_
_entity.id
_entity.type
_entity.pdbx_description
1 polymer ?
#
loop_
_entity_poly.entity_id
_entity_poly.type
_entity_poly.pdbx_seq_one_letter_code
_entity_poly.pdbx_strand_id
1 'polypeptide(L)'
;VAAGALISDTAMKTGVIVKMSQNVLIGFAAFILAVVWSFKGKMGPGVEKPGFLDIWFRFPKFVLGYLIASVVFSFLISPSTVAATKGMLGSLRTWWFALAFTSIGLETRFKDLASLGGGRPALAFLIGQTFNIFWTLLLAYLIFGGYIFPAPKL
;
A
#
# COMPACT_ATOMS: atom_id res chain seq x y z
N VAL A 1 0.96 7.54 -11.83
CA VAL A 1 2.25 7.28 -12.53
C VAL A 1 2.04 7.25 -14.04
N ALA A 2 1.33 6.28 -14.63
CA ALA A 2 1.08 6.24 -16.07
C ALA A 2 0.40 7.51 -16.62
N ALA A 3 -0.67 7.97 -15.97
CA ALA A 3 -1.33 9.24 -16.33
C ALA A 3 -0.42 10.47 -16.16
N GLY A 4 0.51 10.46 -15.19
CA GLY A 4 1.47 11.55 -14.99
C GLY A 4 2.52 11.60 -16.09
N ALA A 5 3.01 10.43 -16.53
CA ALA A 5 3.94 10.29 -17.64
C ALA A 5 3.36 10.80 -18.98
N LEU A 6 2.03 10.75 -19.16
CA LEU A 6 1.36 11.32 -20.33
C LEU A 6 1.30 12.86 -20.30
N ILE A 7 1.46 13.48 -19.13
CA ILE A 7 1.35 14.94 -18.96
C ILE A 7 2.74 15.59 -18.96
N SER A 8 3.65 15.14 -18.08
CA SER A 8 5.02 15.64 -18.00
C SER A 8 5.92 14.77 -17.10
N ASP A 9 7.24 14.89 -17.27
CA ASP A 9 8.22 14.24 -16.37
C ASP A 9 8.06 14.69 -14.92
N THR A 10 7.79 15.97 -14.69
CA THR A 10 7.54 16.52 -13.36
C THR A 10 6.29 15.87 -12.74
N ALA A 11 5.19 15.77 -13.48
CA ALA A 11 3.97 15.10 -13.02
C ALA A 11 4.21 13.59 -12.76
N MET A 12 5.02 12.93 -13.58
CA MET A 12 5.44 11.55 -13.34
C MET A 12 6.23 11.42 -12.04
N LYS A 13 7.27 12.23 -11.84
CA LYS A 13 8.12 12.19 -10.63
C LYS A 13 7.29 12.46 -9.37
N THR A 14 6.49 13.51 -9.34
CA THR A 14 5.58 13.82 -8.22
C THR A 14 4.63 12.67 -7.96
N GLY A 15 4.01 12.12 -9.01
CA GLY A 15 3.10 10.99 -8.89
C GLY A 15 3.77 9.71 -8.39
N VAL A 16 5.05 9.49 -8.71
CA VAL A 16 5.84 8.38 -8.17
C VAL A 16 6.11 8.61 -6.68
N ILE A 17 6.50 9.82 -6.27
CA ILE A 17 6.76 10.15 -4.86
C ILE A 17 5.50 9.92 -4.02
N VAL A 18 4.36 10.50 -4.42
CA VAL A 18 3.08 10.31 -3.71
C VAL A 18 2.72 8.84 -3.57
N LYS A 19 2.82 8.07 -4.67
CA LYS A 19 2.54 6.63 -4.66
C LYS A 19 3.48 5.86 -3.73
N MET A 20 4.77 6.18 -3.74
CA MET A 20 5.75 5.50 -2.89
C MET A 20 5.53 5.82 -1.41
N SER A 21 5.23 7.09 -1.08
CA SER A 21 4.85 7.48 0.29
C SER A 21 3.65 6.69 0.78
N GLN A 22 2.61 6.53 -0.05
CA GLN A 22 1.46 5.69 0.29
C GLN A 22 1.88 4.23 0.53
N ASN A 23 2.68 3.64 -0.36
CA ASN A 23 3.15 2.25 -0.20
C ASN A 23 3.92 2.04 1.12
N VAL A 24 4.75 2.99 1.53
CA VAL A 24 5.49 2.93 2.81
C VAL A 24 4.53 3.01 4.00
N LEU A 25 3.54 3.90 3.93
CA LEU A 25 2.59 4.13 5.03
C LEU A 25 1.59 2.99 5.22
N ILE A 26 1.37 2.12 4.23
CA ILE A 26 0.46 0.96 4.36
C ILE A 26 0.89 0.05 5.52
N GLY A 27 2.19 -0.20 5.69
CA GLY A 27 2.68 -1.05 6.78
C GLY A 27 2.38 -0.45 8.15
N PHE A 28 2.54 0.87 8.28
CA PHE A 28 2.22 1.61 9.50
C PHE A 28 0.72 1.67 9.78
N ALA A 29 -0.10 1.93 8.76
CA ALA A 29 -1.56 1.93 8.89
C ALA A 29 -2.08 0.54 9.29
N ALA A 30 -1.57 -0.53 8.67
CA ALA A 30 -1.96 -1.89 8.99
C ALA A 30 -1.54 -2.29 10.42
N PHE A 31 -0.39 -1.81 10.91
CA PHE A 31 0.01 -1.96 12.31
C PHE A 31 -1.01 -1.31 13.26
N ILE A 32 -1.37 -0.04 13.03
CA ILE A 32 -2.36 0.68 13.84
C ILE A 32 -3.69 -0.06 13.84
N LEU A 33 -4.17 -0.51 12.67
CA LEU A 33 -5.44 -1.24 12.56
C LEU A 33 -5.41 -2.57 13.31
N ALA A 34 -4.31 -3.33 13.21
CA ALA A 34 -4.16 -4.59 13.93
C ALA A 34 -4.20 -4.38 15.45
N VAL A 35 -3.55 -3.33 15.96
CA VAL A 35 -3.59 -2.92 17.35
C VAL A 35 -5.02 -2.54 17.76
N VAL A 36 -5.63 -1.56 17.07
CA VAL A 36 -6.98 -1.06 17.38
C VAL A 36 -8.02 -2.19 17.39
N TRP A 37 -7.99 -3.10 16.42
CA TRP A 37 -8.92 -4.23 16.37
C TRP A 37 -8.63 -5.33 17.38
N SER A 38 -7.37 -5.54 17.75
CA SER A 38 -7.04 -6.45 18.85
C SER A 38 -7.67 -5.95 20.15
N PHE A 39 -7.63 -4.64 20.41
CA PHE A 39 -8.22 -4.03 21.60
C PHE A 39 -9.75 -3.84 21.55
N LYS A 40 -10.35 -3.60 20.37
CA LYS A 40 -11.81 -3.45 20.21
C LYS A 40 -12.60 -4.75 20.30
N GLY A 41 -12.00 -5.90 19.96
CA GLY A 41 -12.72 -7.18 19.83
C GLY A 41 -13.04 -7.92 21.14
N LYS A 42 -12.61 -7.39 22.30
CA LYS A 42 -12.67 -8.10 23.60
C LYS A 42 -13.22 -7.22 24.74
N MET A 43 -14.33 -6.52 24.50
CA MET A 43 -15.03 -5.73 25.53
C MET A 43 -16.32 -6.45 25.95
N GLY A 44 -16.22 -7.35 26.93
CA GLY A 44 -17.35 -7.99 27.61
C GLY A 44 -16.93 -8.49 29.00
N PRO A 45 -17.85 -8.60 29.97
CA PRO A 45 -17.52 -9.14 31.30
C PRO A 45 -16.99 -10.57 31.15
N GLY A 46 -15.77 -10.83 31.63
CA GLY A 46 -15.12 -12.15 31.56
C GLY A 46 -14.25 -12.41 30.32
N VAL A 47 -14.05 -11.43 29.44
CA VAL A 47 -13.17 -11.59 28.28
C VAL A 47 -11.71 -11.26 28.66
N GLU A 48 -10.80 -12.23 28.51
CA GLU A 48 -9.37 -12.02 28.75
C GLU A 48 -8.82 -10.89 27.88
N LYS A 49 -7.99 -10.02 28.47
CA LYS A 49 -7.33 -8.92 27.74
C LYS A 49 -6.56 -9.50 26.54
N PRO A 50 -6.59 -8.82 25.38
CA PRO A 50 -5.85 -9.28 24.20
C PRO A 50 -4.37 -9.47 24.56
N GLY A 51 -3.85 -10.68 24.32
CA GLY A 51 -2.45 -10.98 24.56
C GLY A 51 -1.58 -10.37 23.45
N PHE A 52 -0.30 -10.15 23.74
CA PHE A 52 0.68 -9.71 22.73
C PHE A 52 0.70 -10.64 21.49
N LEU A 53 0.44 -11.93 21.69
CA LEU A 53 0.29 -12.92 20.61
C LEU A 53 -0.87 -12.62 19.65
N ASP A 54 -2.00 -12.08 20.13
CA ASP A 54 -3.15 -11.77 19.27
C ASP A 54 -2.80 -10.69 18.24
N ILE A 55 -2.00 -9.70 18.65
CA ILE A 55 -1.48 -8.65 17.76
C ILE A 55 -0.53 -9.26 16.73
N TRP A 56 0.38 -10.15 17.16
CA TRP A 56 1.33 -10.82 16.28
C TRP A 56 0.66 -11.66 15.18
N PHE A 57 -0.43 -12.37 15.50
CA PHE A 57 -1.16 -13.17 14.50
C PHE A 57 -1.91 -12.32 13.48
N ARG A 58 -2.43 -11.16 13.89
CA ARG A 58 -3.15 -10.22 13.02
C ARG A 58 -2.22 -9.32 12.22
N PHE A 59 -0.99 -9.14 12.69
CA PHE A 59 -0.03 -8.26 12.05
C PHE A 59 0.41 -8.83 10.69
N PRO A 60 0.39 -8.02 9.62
CA PRO A 60 0.86 -8.43 8.30
C PRO A 60 2.37 -8.66 8.28
N LYS A 61 2.79 -9.93 8.40
CA LYS A 61 4.20 -10.31 8.54
C LYS A 61 5.09 -9.87 7.35
N PHE A 62 4.52 -9.62 6.17
CA PHE A 62 5.27 -9.09 5.03
C PHE A 62 5.91 -7.73 5.32
N VAL A 63 5.34 -6.93 6.23
CA VAL A 63 5.88 -5.62 6.63
C VAL A 63 7.24 -5.77 7.32
N LEU A 64 7.42 -6.80 8.15
CA LEU A 64 8.72 -7.09 8.78
C LEU A 64 9.77 -7.43 7.72
N GLY A 65 9.41 -8.26 6.73
CA GLY A 65 10.28 -8.58 5.60
C GLY A 65 10.70 -7.33 4.83
N TYR A 66 9.75 -6.42 4.57
CA TYR A 66 10.02 -5.13 3.93
C TYR A 66 10.97 -4.25 4.75
N LEU A 67 10.77 -4.17 6.08
CA LEU A 67 11.62 -3.38 6.97
C LEU A 67 13.05 -3.94 7.03
N ILE A 68 13.19 -5.25 7.20
CA ILE A 68 14.51 -5.93 7.22
C ILE A 68 15.23 -5.69 5.89
N ALA A 69 14.55 -5.92 4.76
CA ALA A 69 15.12 -5.67 3.44
C ALA A 69 15.52 -4.19 3.27
N SER A 70 14.69 -3.25 3.74
CA SER A 70 15.00 -1.83 3.67
C SER A 70 16.27 -1.48 4.46
N VAL A 71 16.43 -2.00 5.68
CA VAL A 71 17.64 -1.78 6.48
C VAL A 71 18.87 -2.40 5.80
N VAL A 72 18.76 -3.64 5.32
CA VAL A 72 19.86 -4.32 4.63
C VAL A 72 20.32 -3.56 3.40
N PHE A 73 19.39 -3.21 2.49
CA PHE A 73 19.73 -2.51 1.27
C PHE A 73 20.13 -1.04 1.49
N SER A 74 19.76 -0.43 2.62
CA SER A 74 20.13 0.96 2.93
C SER A 74 21.49 1.08 3.59
N PHE A 75 21.89 0.12 4.41
CA PHE A 75 23.10 0.26 5.26
C PHE A 75 24.14 -0.83 5.07
N LEU A 76 23.75 -2.04 4.66
CA LEU A 76 24.64 -3.20 4.63
C LEU A 76 25.13 -3.55 3.20
N ILE A 77 24.43 -3.10 2.16
CA ILE A 77 24.77 -3.38 0.77
C ILE A 77 25.36 -2.14 0.11
N SER A 78 26.45 -2.31 -0.63
CA SER A 78 27.11 -1.21 -1.34
C SER A 78 26.20 -0.65 -2.45
N PRO A 79 26.26 0.67 -2.72
CA PRO A 79 25.47 1.27 -3.80
C PRO A 79 25.71 0.64 -5.18
N SER A 80 26.95 0.18 -5.46
CA SER A 80 27.28 -0.49 -6.72
C SER A 80 26.57 -1.84 -6.86
N THR A 81 26.51 -2.64 -5.79
CA THR A 81 25.78 -3.91 -5.78
C THR A 81 24.27 -3.68 -5.87
N VAL A 82 23.73 -2.65 -5.20
CA VAL A 82 22.31 -2.27 -5.35
C VAL A 82 22.00 -1.91 -6.80
N ALA A 83 22.84 -1.08 -7.43
CA ALA A 83 22.65 -0.68 -8.83
C ALA A 83 22.69 -1.88 -9.78
N ALA A 84 23.65 -2.79 -9.59
CA ALA A 84 23.80 -3.99 -10.42
C ALA A 84 22.62 -4.96 -10.28
N THR A 85 22.01 -5.07 -9.10
CA THR A 85 20.92 -6.03 -8.83
C THR A 85 19.52 -5.45 -9.06
N LYS A 86 19.36 -4.13 -9.09
CA LYS A 86 18.07 -3.43 -9.21
C LYS A 86 17.23 -3.89 -10.41
N GLY A 87 17.85 -4.06 -11.57
CA GLY A 87 17.17 -4.50 -12.80
C GLY A 87 16.61 -5.91 -12.66
N MET A 88 17.45 -6.86 -12.21
CA MET A 88 17.07 -8.25 -12.00
C MET A 88 15.95 -8.39 -10.95
N LEU A 89 16.08 -7.73 -9.80
CA LEU A 89 15.05 -7.73 -8.75
C LEU A 89 13.74 -7.09 -9.25
N GLY A 90 13.84 -6.04 -10.08
CA GLY A 90 12.69 -5.43 -10.74
C GLY A 90 11.95 -6.40 -11.65
N SER A 91 12.67 -7.18 -12.46
CA SER A 91 12.09 -8.19 -13.35
C SER A 91 11.47 -9.35 -12.57
N LEU A 92 12.14 -9.86 -11.52
CA LEU A 92 11.59 -10.90 -10.65
C LEU A 92 10.30 -10.46 -9.98
N ARG A 93 10.26 -9.22 -9.47
CA ARG A 93 9.05 -8.62 -8.91
C ARG A 93 7.91 -8.61 -9.92
N THR A 94 8.17 -8.22 -11.18
CA THR A 94 7.17 -8.23 -12.25
C THR A 94 6.65 -9.63 -12.51
N TRP A 95 7.53 -10.62 -12.61
CA TRP A 95 7.13 -12.02 -12.80
C TRP A 95 6.29 -12.56 -11.64
N TRP A 96 6.67 -12.28 -10.40
CA TRP A 96 5.89 -12.70 -9.23
C TRP A 96 4.52 -12.04 -9.18
N PHE A 97 4.41 -10.74 -9.51
CA PHE A 97 3.10 -10.10 -9.62
C PHE A 97 2.27 -10.67 -10.76
N ALA A 98 2.88 -10.96 -11.92
CA ALA A 98 2.17 -11.56 -13.05
C ALA A 98 1.61 -12.94 -12.67
N LEU A 99 2.41 -13.79 -12.03
CA LEU A 99 1.97 -15.08 -11.53
C LEU A 99 0.84 -14.93 -10.48
N ALA A 100 1.03 -14.07 -9.48
CA ALA A 100 0.03 -13.85 -8.43
C ALA A 100 -1.31 -13.37 -9.01
N PHE A 101 -1.30 -12.38 -9.91
CA PHE A 101 -2.53 -11.89 -10.54
C PHE A 101 -3.17 -12.89 -11.49
N THR A 102 -2.36 -13.71 -12.18
CA THR A 102 -2.88 -14.79 -13.02
C THR A 102 -3.57 -15.84 -12.15
N SER A 103 -2.94 -16.30 -11.06
CA SER A 103 -3.53 -17.25 -10.13
C SER A 103 -4.81 -16.71 -9.48
N ILE A 104 -4.79 -15.46 -9.01
CA ILE A 104 -6.01 -14.80 -8.48
C ILE A 104 -7.10 -14.79 -9.55
N GLY A 105 -6.77 -14.39 -10.79
CA GLY A 105 -7.74 -14.35 -11.89
C GLY A 105 -8.35 -15.72 -12.21
N LEU A 106 -7.55 -16.79 -12.18
CA LEU A 106 -8.01 -18.15 -12.42
C LEU A 106 -8.87 -18.72 -11.27
N GLU A 107 -8.58 -18.34 -10.02
CA GLU A 107 -9.35 -18.74 -8.84
C GLU A 107 -10.65 -17.93 -8.67
N THR A 108 -10.67 -16.72 -9.23
CA THR A 108 -11.79 -15.78 -9.07
C THR A 108 -13.04 -16.23 -9.83
N ARG A 109 -14.09 -16.61 -9.09
CA ARG A 109 -15.43 -16.88 -9.67
C ARG A 109 -16.23 -15.59 -9.82
N PHE A 110 -16.18 -14.98 -11.00
CA PHE A 110 -16.87 -13.72 -11.30
C PHE A 110 -18.37 -13.73 -11.02
N LYS A 111 -19.04 -14.88 -11.22
CA LYS A 111 -20.47 -15.05 -10.93
C LYS A 111 -20.76 -14.91 -9.43
N ASP A 112 -19.92 -15.47 -8.59
CA ASP A 112 -20.06 -15.40 -7.13
C ASP A 112 -19.79 -13.96 -6.66
N LEU A 113 -18.80 -13.30 -7.26
CA LEU A 113 -18.50 -11.88 -7.02
C LEU A 113 -19.65 -10.94 -7.41
N ALA A 114 -20.27 -11.16 -8.57
CA ALA A 114 -21.38 -10.35 -9.06
C ALA A 114 -22.65 -10.54 -8.21
N SER A 115 -22.86 -11.76 -7.69
CA SER A 115 -23.99 -12.07 -6.81
C SER A 115 -23.70 -11.75 -5.32
N LEU A 116 -22.44 -11.47 -4.97
CA LEU A 116 -22.03 -11.15 -3.60
C LEU A 116 -22.70 -9.86 -3.10
N GLY A 117 -23.62 -9.99 -2.15
CA GLY A 117 -24.27 -8.85 -1.50
C GLY A 117 -25.05 -7.93 -2.45
N GLY A 118 -25.48 -8.43 -3.62
CA GLY A 118 -26.27 -7.67 -4.60
C GLY A 118 -25.58 -6.43 -5.16
N GLY A 119 -24.25 -6.45 -5.29
CA GLY A 119 -23.46 -5.32 -5.80
C GLY A 119 -23.16 -4.22 -4.78
N ARG A 120 -23.67 -4.32 -3.53
CA ARG A 120 -23.32 -3.39 -2.44
C ARG A 120 -21.82 -3.27 -2.17
N PRO A 121 -21.02 -4.36 -2.18
CA PRO A 121 -19.57 -4.24 -1.99
C PRO A 121 -18.89 -3.46 -3.11
N ALA A 122 -19.33 -3.66 -4.37
CA ALA A 122 -18.80 -2.93 -5.51
C ALA A 122 -19.13 -1.43 -5.42
N LEU A 123 -20.36 -1.09 -5.02
CA LEU A 123 -20.74 0.31 -4.80
C LEU A 123 -19.94 0.95 -3.66
N ALA A 124 -19.78 0.27 -2.54
CA ALA A 124 -18.97 0.75 -1.42
C ALA A 124 -17.50 0.97 -1.83
N PHE A 125 -16.95 0.05 -2.63
CA PHE A 125 -15.61 0.19 -3.20
C PHE A 125 -15.51 1.41 -4.13
N LEU A 126 -16.47 1.60 -5.04
CA LEU A 126 -16.48 2.74 -5.95
C LEU A 126 -16.57 4.07 -5.19
N ILE A 127 -17.49 4.18 -4.24
CA ILE A 127 -17.63 5.39 -3.40
C ILE A 127 -16.33 5.66 -2.64
N GLY A 128 -15.77 4.63 -1.99
CA GLY A 128 -14.51 4.75 -1.25
C GLY A 128 -13.35 5.16 -2.16
N GLN A 129 -13.26 4.60 -3.36
CA GLN A 129 -12.22 4.91 -4.32
C GLN A 129 -12.36 6.32 -4.88
N THR A 130 -13.59 6.75 -5.19
CA THR A 130 -13.89 8.12 -5.62
C THR A 130 -13.49 9.12 -4.53
N PHE A 131 -13.91 8.88 -3.29
CA PHE A 131 -13.49 9.70 -2.15
C PHE A 131 -11.96 9.72 -2.00
N ASN A 132 -11.31 8.57 -2.10
CA ASN A 132 -9.86 8.46 -2.01
C ASN A 132 -9.14 9.27 -3.10
N ILE A 133 -9.65 9.26 -4.33
CA ILE A 133 -9.10 10.05 -5.44
C ILE A 133 -9.17 11.54 -5.11
N PHE A 134 -10.34 12.06 -4.72
CA PHE A 134 -10.49 13.48 -4.39
C PHE A 134 -9.66 13.88 -3.17
N TRP A 135 -9.64 13.06 -2.13
CA TRP A 135 -8.86 13.31 -0.93
C TRP A 135 -7.36 13.35 -1.23
N THR A 136 -6.87 12.37 -2.00
CA THR A 136 -5.46 12.32 -2.40
C THR A 136 -5.09 13.50 -3.29
N LEU A 137 -5.98 13.88 -4.22
CA LEU A 137 -5.77 15.04 -5.09
C LEU A 137 -5.71 16.34 -4.28
N LEU A 138 -6.62 16.53 -3.33
CA LEU A 138 -6.63 17.69 -2.44
C LEU A 138 -5.32 17.80 -1.68
N LEU A 139 -4.88 16.72 -1.02
CA LEU A 139 -3.62 16.72 -0.28
C LEU A 139 -2.41 16.97 -1.19
N ALA A 140 -2.36 16.32 -2.36
CA ALA A 140 -1.29 16.54 -3.32
C ALA A 140 -1.25 17.99 -3.81
N TYR A 141 -2.41 18.59 -4.06
CA TYR A 141 -2.52 19.98 -4.46
C TYR A 141 -2.04 20.94 -3.37
N LEU A 142 -2.44 20.73 -2.12
CA LEU A 142 -2.04 21.58 -1.00
C LEU A 142 -0.54 21.49 -0.69
N ILE A 143 0.02 20.28 -0.74
CA ILE A 143 1.42 20.01 -0.38
C ILE A 143 2.36 20.41 -1.52
N PHE A 144 2.04 20.05 -2.77
CA PHE A 144 2.94 20.23 -3.92
C PHE A 144 2.58 21.42 -4.82
N GLY A 145 1.42 22.05 -4.62
CA GLY A 145 0.95 23.17 -5.45
C GLY A 145 1.47 24.55 -5.04
N GLY A 146 2.32 24.66 -4.02
CA GLY A 146 2.88 25.95 -3.58
C GLY A 146 2.14 26.62 -2.42
N TYR A 147 1.08 26.01 -1.87
CA TYR A 147 0.24 26.62 -0.83
C TYR A 147 0.80 26.43 0.58
N ILE A 148 1.10 25.18 0.96
CA ILE A 148 1.67 24.86 2.29
C ILE A 148 3.20 24.90 2.23
N PHE A 149 3.77 24.34 1.18
CA PHE A 149 5.22 24.33 0.93
C PHE A 149 5.50 24.93 -0.45
N PRO A 150 6.67 25.57 -0.67
CA PRO A 150 7.09 25.99 -1.99
C PRO A 150 7.03 24.82 -2.96
N ALA A 151 6.51 25.06 -4.16
CA ALA A 151 6.43 24.02 -5.19
C ALA A 151 7.83 23.43 -5.42
N PRO A 152 7.99 22.09 -5.33
CA PRO A 152 9.30 21.49 -5.43
C PRO A 152 9.86 21.67 -6.83
N LYS A 153 11.14 22.06 -6.88
CA LYS A 153 11.92 22.15 -8.13
C LYS A 153 12.38 20.73 -8.49
N LEU A 154 11.62 20.04 -9.34
CA LEU A 154 11.80 18.63 -9.74
C LEU A 154 12.34 18.46 -11.16
#